data_AF-A0A2G5R2P4-F1
#
_entry.id   AF-A0A2G5R2P4-F1
#
_cell.length_a   1.000
_cell.length_b   1.000
_cell.length_c   1.000
_cell.angle_alpha   90.00
_cell.angle_beta   90.00
_cell.angle_gamma   90.00
#
_symmetry.space_group_name_H-M   'P 1'
#
loop_
_entity.id
_entity.type
_entity.pdbx_description
1 polymer ?
#
loop_
_entity_poly.entity_id
_entity_poly.type
_entity_poly.pdbx_seq_one_letter_code
_entity_poly.pdbx_strand_id
1 'polypeptide(L)' 'MAKPPKSLDDVDWETASRHLIEAFPGASLAEVVARAEMAAVTLDHVGKPREAESMRRAARHIRKKVMN' A
#
# COMPACT_ATOMS: atom_id res chain seq x y z
N MET A 1 -4.86 -25.19 -10.00
CA MET A 1 -4.47 -23.94 -10.70
C MET A 1 -4.80 -22.77 -9.78
N ALA A 2 -3.80 -21.98 -9.36
CA ALA A 2 -4.05 -20.78 -8.57
C ALA A 2 -4.75 -19.74 -9.46
N LYS A 3 -5.83 -19.11 -8.97
CA LYS A 3 -6.47 -18.01 -9.69
C LYS A 3 -5.44 -16.89 -9.89
N PRO A 4 -5.39 -16.26 -11.08
CA PRO A 4 -4.50 -15.12 -11.27
C PRO A 4 -4.83 -14.05 -10.23
N PRO A 5 -3.81 -13.36 -9.69
CA PRO A 5 -4.06 -12.30 -8.72
C PRO A 5 -4.94 -11.22 -9.36
N LYS A 6 -5.91 -10.69 -8.60
CA LYS A 6 -6.80 -9.60 -9.04
C LYS A 6 -6.00 -8.43 -9.62
N SER A 7 -6.56 -7.74 -10.62
CA SER A 7 -5.95 -6.50 -11.11
C SER A 7 -5.85 -5.49 -9.97
N LEU A 8 -4.82 -4.63 -10.02
CA LEU A 8 -4.70 -3.52 -9.08
C LEU A 8 -5.79 -2.46 -9.27
N ASP A 9 -6.47 -2.48 -10.41
CA ASP A 9 -7.59 -1.57 -10.70
C ASP A 9 -8.90 -2.04 -10.03
N ASP A 10 -8.99 -3.32 -9.68
CA ASP A 10 -10.14 -3.92 -8.97
C ASP A 10 -9.95 -3.94 -7.44
N VAL A 11 -8.86 -3.36 -6.94
CA VAL A 11 -8.57 -3.33 -5.49
C VAL A 11 -9.39 -2.24 -4.83
N ASP A 12 -10.13 -2.63 -3.80
CA ASP A 12 -10.77 -1.68 -2.89
C ASP A 12 -9.69 -1.00 -2.01
N TRP A 13 -9.24 0.16 -2.47
CA TRP A 13 -8.14 0.89 -1.82
C TRP A 13 -8.50 1.43 -0.44
N GLU A 14 -9.79 1.58 -0.14
CA GLU A 14 -10.25 1.92 1.20
C GLU A 14 -9.95 0.80 2.20
N THR A 15 -10.41 -0.42 1.93
CA THR A 15 -10.13 -1.59 2.77
C THR A 15 -8.63 -1.90 2.82
N ALA A 16 -7.94 -1.83 1.68
CA ALA A 16 -6.50 -2.08 1.62
C ALA A 16 -5.69 -1.07 2.47
N SER A 17 -6.04 0.21 2.38
CA SER A 17 -5.40 1.25 3.21
C SER A 17 -5.71 1.08 4.69
N ARG A 18 -6.93 0.66 5.05
CA ARG A 18 -7.29 0.37 6.44
C ARG A 18 -6.46 -0.77 7.01
N HIS A 19 -6.33 -1.88 6.28
CA HIS A 19 -5.48 -2.99 6.71
C HIS A 19 -4.01 -2.60 6.84
N LEU A 20 -3.51 -1.75 5.94
CA LEU A 20 -2.15 -1.24 6.03
C LEU A 20 -1.95 -0.38 7.29
N ILE A 21 -2.92 0.43 7.68
CA ILE A 21 -2.89 1.22 8.92
C ILE A 21 -2.96 0.29 10.14
N GLU A 22 -3.87 -0.67 10.13
CA GLU A 22 -4.05 -1.67 11.21
C GLU A 22 -2.80 -2.51 11.45
N ALA A 23 -1.97 -2.73 10.43
CA ALA A 23 -0.71 -3.46 10.53
C ALA A 23 0.38 -2.70 11.32
N PHE A 24 0.21 -1.39 11.55
CA PHE A 24 1.17 -0.56 12.30
C PHE A 24 0.47 0.15 13.47
N PRO A 25 0.07 -0.59 14.52
CA PRO A 25 -0.59 0.01 15.67
C PRO A 25 0.32 1.06 16.32
N GLY A 26 -0.23 2.24 16.60
CA GLY A 26 0.48 3.36 17.22
C GLY A 26 1.32 4.22 16.26
N ALA A 27 1.42 3.85 14.98
CA ALA A 27 2.03 4.73 13.97
C ALA A 27 1.03 5.80 13.51
N SER A 28 1.51 7.03 13.32
CA SER A 28 0.74 8.07 12.64
C SER A 28 0.52 7.72 11.17
N LEU A 29 -0.51 8.31 10.55
CA LEU A 29 -0.78 8.10 9.12
C LEU A 29 0.41 8.50 8.24
N ALA A 30 1.17 9.53 8.63
CA ALA A 30 2.39 9.95 7.93
C ALA A 30 3.49 8.88 7.99
N GLU A 31 3.69 8.26 9.16
CA GLU A 31 4.64 7.16 9.32
C GLU A 31 4.23 5.92 8.51
N VAL A 32 2.94 5.60 8.46
CA VAL A 32 2.42 4.49 7.64
C VAL A 32 2.68 4.74 6.16
N VAL A 33 2.45 5.97 5.67
CA VAL A 33 2.76 6.36 4.28
C VAL A 33 4.25 6.20 3.99
N ALA A 34 5.12 6.75 4.83
CA ALA A 34 6.57 6.66 4.64
C ALA A 34 7.05 5.19 4.62
N ARG A 35 6.53 4.35 5.52
CA ARG A 35 6.84 2.91 5.55
C ARG A 35 6.38 2.19 4.29
N ALA A 36 5.19 2.49 3.79
CA ALA A 36 4.69 1.89 2.56
C ALA A 36 5.51 2.31 1.33
N GLU A 37 5.95 3.57 1.26
CA GLU A 37 6.84 4.04 0.18
C GLU A 37 8.21 3.36 0.24
N MET A 38 8.81 3.22 1.43
CA MET A 38 10.07 2.47 1.60
C MET A 38 9.93 0.99 1.24
N ALA A 39 8.82 0.36 1.63
CA ALA A 39 8.52 -1.01 1.25
C ALA A 39 8.35 -1.14 -0.27
N ALA A 40 7.71 -0.16 -0.92
CA ALA A 40 7.58 -0.15 -2.37
C ALA A 40 8.94 -0.12 -3.08
N VAL A 41 9.86 0.75 -2.64
CA VAL A 41 11.23 0.80 -3.20
C VAL A 41 11.94 -0.54 -3.03
N THR A 42 11.82 -1.16 -1.86
CA THR A 42 12.43 -2.47 -1.59
C THR A 42 11.84 -3.57 -2.49
N LEU A 43 10.51 -3.61 -2.62
CA LEU A 43 9.78 -4.58 -3.45
C LEU A 43 10.16 -4.44 -4.93
N ASP A 44 10.31 -3.21 -5.41
CA ASP A 44 10.73 -2.92 -6.78
C ASP A 44 12.14 -3.49 -7.04
N HIS A 45 13.08 -3.22 -6.12
CA HIS A 45 14.46 -3.72 -6.22
C HIS A 45 14.58 -5.25 -6.19
N VAL A 46 13.72 -5.95 -5.44
CA VAL A 46 13.74 -7.42 -5.38
C VAL A 46 12.91 -8.08 -6.50
N GLY A 47 12.51 -7.32 -7.53
CA GLY A 47 11.80 -7.86 -8.70
C GLY A 47 10.31 -8.10 -8.46
N LYS A 48 9.69 -7.39 -7.52
CA LYS A 48 8.26 -7.47 -7.19
C LYS A 48 7.52 -6.16 -7.53
N PRO A 49 7.51 -5.73 -8.80
CA PRO A 49 6.98 -4.41 -9.20
C PRO A 49 5.47 -4.28 -8.94
N ARG A 50 4.71 -5.38 -9.03
CA ARG A 50 3.26 -5.38 -8.73
C ARG A 50 2.99 -5.10 -7.24
N GLU A 51 3.76 -5.71 -6.35
CA GLU A 51 3.63 -5.48 -4.91
C GLU A 51 4.08 -4.06 -4.57
N ALA A 52 5.14 -3.56 -5.21
CA ALA A 52 5.61 -2.19 -5.09
C ALA A 52 4.53 -1.16 -5.49
N GLU A 53 3.88 -1.35 -6.64
CA GLU A 53 2.77 -0.51 -7.08
C GLU A 53 1.58 -0.59 -6.11
N SER A 54 1.29 -1.77 -5.56
CA SER A 54 0.23 -1.90 -4.54
C SER A 54 0.53 -1.04 -3.31
N MET A 55 1.78 -1.02 -2.84
CA MET A 55 2.19 -0.18 -1.71
C MET A 55 2.11 1.31 -2.05
N ARG A 56 2.54 1.71 -3.26
CA ARG A 56 2.44 3.10 -3.75
C ARG A 56 1.00 3.58 -3.83
N ARG A 57 0.08 2.76 -4.37
CA ARG A 57 -1.35 3.09 -4.46
C ARG A 57 -2.00 3.19 -3.08
N ALA A 58 -1.68 2.28 -2.16
CA ALA A 58 -2.17 2.35 -0.78
C ALA A 58 -1.67 3.60 -0.05
N ALA A 59 -0.37 3.91 -0.14
CA ALA A 59 0.23 5.12 0.43
C ALA A 59 -0.43 6.40 -0.12
N ARG A 60 -0.66 6.46 -1.43
CA ARG A 60 -1.36 7.59 -2.07
C ARG A 60 -2.79 7.76 -1.57
N HIS A 61 -3.51 6.65 -1.35
CA HIS A 61 -4.87 6.69 -0.81
C HIS A 61 -4.87 7.24 0.63
N ILE A 62 -3.95 6.79 1.49
CA ILE A 62 -3.81 7.31 2.85
C ILE A 62 -3.43 8.79 2.84
N ARG A 63 -2.47 9.20 2.00
CA ARG A 63 -2.04 10.59 1.89
C ARG A 63 -3.18 11.54 1.51
N LYS A 64 -4.10 11.11 0.63
CA LYS A 64 -5.32 11.87 0.33
C LYS A 64 -6.22 12.06 1.55
N LYS A 65 -6.30 11.07 2.45
CA LYS A 65 -7.07 11.16 3.72
C LYS A 65 -6.41 12.07 4.77
N VAL A 66 -5.09 12.28 4.70
CA VAL A 66 -4.36 13.17 5.63
C VAL A 66 -4.41 14.63 5.20
N MET A 67 -4.47 14.88 3.89
CA MET A 67 -4.44 16.23 3.30
C MET A 67 -5.83 16.87 3.13
N ASN A 68 -6.88 16.17 3.54
CA ASN A 68 -8.28 16.57 3.39
C ASN A 68 -8.95 16.61 4.75
#